data_AF-A0A920VGA5-F1
#
_entry.id   AF-A0A920VGA5-F1
#
_cell.length_a   1.000
_cell.length_b   1.000
_cell.length_c   1.000
_cell.angle_alpha   90.00
_cell.angle_beta   90.00
_cell.angle_gamma   90.00
#
_symmetry.space_group_name_H-M   'P 1'
#
loop_
_entity.id
_entity.type
_entity.pdbx_description
1 polymer ?
#
loop_
_entity_poly.entity_id
_entity_poly.type
_entity_poly.pdbx_seq_one_letter_code
_entity_poly.pdbx_strand_id
1 'polypeptide(L)' 'MNSTSELTMLQAINEALHGEMARDEGVMILGEDVGHVGGVFRATEGLFEKFGEARGV' A
#
# COMPACT_ATOMS: atom_id res chain seq x y z
N MET A 1 -16.88 -4.73 19.74
CA MET A 1 -17.09 -3.41 19.12
C MET A 1 -16.62 -3.51 17.68
N ASN A 2 -17.51 -3.43 16.70
CA ASN A 2 -17.06 -3.32 15.30
C ASN A 2 -16.64 -1.86 15.08
N SER A 3 -15.34 -1.60 15.16
CA SER A 3 -14.75 -0.31 14.82
C SER A 3 -14.58 -0.22 13.31
N THR A 4 -15.61 0.23 12.60
CA THR A 4 -15.49 0.64 11.19
C THR A 4 -15.10 2.10 11.13
N SER A 5 -14.00 2.42 10.45
CA SER A 5 -13.54 3.78 10.19
C SER A 5 -14.12 4.28 8.86
N GLU A 6 -14.49 5.57 8.78
CA GLU A 6 -14.76 6.19 7.48
C GLU A 6 -13.44 6.49 6.77
N LEU A 7 -13.26 5.90 5.59
CA LEU A 7 -12.09 6.07 4.77
C LEU A 7 -12.48 6.70 3.43
N THR A 8 -11.64 7.59 2.93
CA THR A 8 -11.68 7.91 1.50
C THR A 8 -11.36 6.65 0.69
N MET A 9 -11.78 6.62 -0.58
CA MET A 9 -11.45 5.51 -1.48
C MET A 9 -9.94 5.26 -1.55
N LEU A 10 -9.13 6.33 -1.55
CA LEU A 10 -7.68 6.23 -1.59
C LEU A 10 -7.12 5.57 -0.33
N GLN A 11 -7.59 5.97 0.84
CA GLN A 11 -7.19 5.36 2.11
C GLN A 11 -7.60 3.90 2.19
N ALA A 12 -8.81 3.55 1.73
CA ALA A 12 -9.27 2.17 1.69
C ALA A 12 -8.40 1.29 0.78
N ILE A 13 -7.98 1.81 -0.38
CA ILE A 13 -7.06 1.11 -1.29
C ILE A 13 -5.69 0.94 -0.63
N ASN A 14 -5.13 2.01 -0.07
CA ASN A 14 -3.81 1.96 0.58
C ASN A 14 -3.80 1.00 1.78
N GLU A 15 -4.85 1.02 2.61
CA GLU A 15 -5.02 0.12 3.75
C GLU A 15 -5.11 -1.35 3.29
N ALA A 16 -5.87 -1.62 2.23
CA ALA A 16 -5.95 -2.95 1.64
C ALA A 16 -4.57 -3.43 1.17
N LEU A 17 -3.84 -2.61 0.40
CA LEU A 17 -2.49 -2.96 -0.08
C LEU A 17 -1.52 -3.24 1.08
N HIS A 18 -1.54 -2.42 2.12
CA HIS A 18 -0.75 -2.65 3.33
C HIS A 18 -1.12 -3.97 4.03
N GLY A 19 -2.40 -4.31 4.10
CA GLY A 19 -2.89 -5.55 4.70
C GLY A 19 -2.48 -6.79 3.91
N GLU A 20 -2.64 -6.75 2.59
CA GLU A 20 -2.27 -7.85 1.69
C GLU A 20 -0.75 -8.10 1.71
N MET A 21 0.06 -7.04 1.60
CA MET A 21 1.51 -7.16 1.69
C MET A 21 1.97 -7.61 3.08
N ALA A 22 1.33 -7.16 4.16
CA ALA A 22 1.68 -7.66 5.50
C ALA A 22 1.36 -9.15 5.68
N ARG A 23 0.33 -9.67 5.01
CA ARG A 23 -0.11 -11.06 5.15
C ARG A 23 0.69 -12.05 4.32
N ASP A 24 1.10 -11.68 3.12
CA ASP A 24 1.76 -12.58 2.17
C ASP A 24 3.05 -11.96 1.61
N GLU A 25 4.17 -12.68 1.78
CA GLU A 25 5.48 -12.23 1.35
C GLU A 25 5.69 -12.25 -0.17
N GLY A 26 4.84 -12.99 -0.89
CA GLY A 26 4.87 -13.05 -2.36
C GLY A 26 4.17 -11.89 -3.06
N VAL A 27 3.47 -11.01 -2.32
CA VAL A 27 2.79 -9.85 -2.90
C VAL A 27 3.79 -8.74 -3.21
N MET A 28 3.78 -8.30 -4.47
CA MET A 28 4.63 -7.24 -5.02
C MET A 28 3.76 -6.19 -5.73
N ILE A 29 4.20 -4.94 -5.73
CA ILE A 29 3.55 -3.84 -6.46
C ILE A 29 4.52 -3.32 -7.51
N LEU A 30 4.02 -3.18 -8.75
CA LEU A 30 4.81 -2.72 -9.88
C LEU A 30 4.02 -1.68 -10.68
N GLY A 31 4.72 -0.67 -11.19
CA GLY A 31 4.12 0.44 -11.92
C GLY A 31 5.03 1.67 -11.93
N GLU A 32 4.63 2.68 -12.70
CA GLU A 32 5.30 3.98 -12.70
C GLU A 32 4.95 4.75 -11.42
N ASP A 33 5.96 5.37 -10.81
CA ASP A 33 5.87 6.19 -9.58
C ASP A 33 5.33 5.49 -8.32
N VAL A 34 5.05 4.18 -8.33
CA VAL A 34 4.43 3.49 -7.18
C VAL A 34 5.35 3.29 -5.97
N GLY A 35 6.67 3.40 -6.15
CA GLY A 35 7.67 3.26 -5.09
C GLY A 35 7.76 4.48 -4.18
N HIS A 36 8.94 5.09 -4.09
CA HIS A 36 9.20 6.25 -3.22
C HIS A 36 8.22 7.44 -3.39
N VAL A 37 7.58 7.58 -4.55
CA VAL A 37 6.63 8.66 -4.81
C VAL A 37 5.21 8.33 -4.31
N GLY A 38 4.88 7.05 -4.14
CA GLY A 38 3.55 6.59 -3.69
C GLY A 38 2.46 6.66 -4.78
N GLY A 39 2.86 6.85 -6.03
CA GLY A 39 1.99 7.02 -7.20
C GLY A 39 1.39 8.43 -7.32
N VAL A 40 0.92 8.78 -8.52
CA VAL A 40 0.35 10.11 -8.84
C VAL A 40 -0.81 10.50 -7.90
N PHE A 41 -1.59 9.51 -7.45
CA PHE A 41 -2.70 9.70 -6.53
C PHE A 41 -2.39 9.38 -5.08
N ARG A 42 -1.15 8.99 -4.74
CA ARG A 42 -0.75 8.55 -3.39
C ARG A 42 -1.43 7.26 -2.89
N ALA A 43 -1.82 6.38 -3.80
CA ALA A 43 -2.45 5.11 -3.43
C ALA A 43 -1.46 4.13 -2.78
N THR A 44 -0.17 4.26 -3.08
CA THR A 44 0.91 3.38 -2.60
C THR A 44 1.86 4.09 -1.63
N GLU A 45 1.49 5.27 -1.13
CA GLU A 45 2.25 6.03 -0.15
C GLU A 45 2.55 5.17 1.09
N GLY A 46 3.80 5.15 1.54
CA GLY A 46 4.25 4.39 2.72
C GLY A 46 4.53 2.90 2.49
N LEU A 47 4.20 2.34 1.32
CA LEU A 47 4.45 0.93 1.02
C LEU A 47 5.94 0.67 0.76
N PHE A 48 6.63 1.60 0.10
CA PHE A 48 8.06 1.45 -0.18
C PHE A 48 8.88 1.46 1.10
N GLU A 49 8.61 2.40 2.01
CA GLU A 49 9.29 2.53 3.29
C GLU A 49 9.08 1.29 4.18
N LYS A 50 7.92 0.62 4.05
CA LYS A 50 7.56 -0.54 4.85
C LYS A 50 8.02 -1.88 4.27
N PHE A 51 8.03 -2.03 2.94
CA PHE A 51 8.22 -3.32 2.27
C PHE A 51 9.24 -3.30 1.10
N GLY A 52 9.66 -2.12 0.64
CA GLY A 52 10.36 -1.91 -0.63
C GLY A 52 11.72 -2.59 -0.75
N GLU A 53 12.46 -2.77 0.34
CA GLU A 53 13.77 -3.44 0.32
C GLU A 53 13.71 -4.91 -0.12
N ALA A 54 12.60 -5.59 0.19
CA ALA A 54 12.48 -7.04 -0.02
C ALA A 54 11.58 -7.41 -1.20
N ARG A 55 10.66 -6.52 -1.61
CA ARG A 55 9.49 -6.95 -2.41
C ARG A 55 9.25 -6.21 -3.69
N GLY A 56 9.99 -5.14 -3.99
CA GLY A 56 9.65 -4.25 -5.09
C GLY A 56 8.34 -3.52 -4.78
N VAL A 57 8.47 -2.24 -4.47
CA VAL A 57 7.38 -1.27 -4.47
C VAL A 57 7.84 -0.13 -5.35
#